data_AF-A0A4P9W188-F1
#
_entry.id   AF-A0A4P9W188-F1
#
_cell.length_a   1.000
_cell.length_b   1.000
_cell.length_c   1.000
_cell.angle_alpha   90.00
_cell.angle_beta   90.00
_cell.angle_gamma   90.00
#
_symmetry.space_group_name_H-M   'P 1'
#
loop_
_entity.id
_entity.type
_entity.pdbx_description
1 polymer ?
#
loop_
_entity_poly.entity_id
_entity_poly.type
_entity_poly.pdbx_seq_one_letter_code
_entity_poly.pdbx_strand_id
1 'polypeptide(L)'
;VKFVTKIYHPNIDEDGSICIGLLKTDEWKPATKLTHVLTALSQLLETPNPDDALQASIAEVYKTDRAKFTKTAKDWVKKYASA
;
A
#
# COMPACT_ATOMS: atom_id res chain seq x y z
N VAL A 1 -3.52 11.04 2.80
CA VAL A 1 -3.14 10.59 1.44
C VAL A 1 -4.06 9.45 1.06
N LYS A 2 -4.54 9.38 -0.17
CA LYS A 2 -5.51 8.37 -0.61
C LYS A 2 -5.25 7.97 -2.06
N PHE A 3 -5.36 6.68 -2.35
CA PHE A 3 -5.36 6.15 -3.70
C PHE A 3 -6.74 6.34 -4.33
N VAL A 4 -6.78 6.96 -5.51
CA VAL A 4 -8.00 7.09 -6.31
C VAL A 4 -8.23 5.82 -7.13
N THR A 5 -7.16 5.21 -7.63
CA THR A 5 -7.19 3.95 -8.37
C THR A 5 -7.26 2.78 -7.40
N LYS A 6 -8.16 1.83 -7.66
CA LYS A 6 -8.23 0.57 -6.90
C LYS A 6 -6.92 -0.20 -7.00
N ILE A 7 -6.45 -0.73 -5.88
CA ILE A 7 -5.17 -1.43 -5.78
C ILE A 7 -5.29 -2.68 -4.91
N TYR A 8 -4.62 -3.77 -5.31
CA TYR A 8 -4.53 -5.00 -4.54
C TYR A 8 -3.25 -4.96 -3.69
N HIS A 9 -3.36 -4.47 -2.45
CA HIS A 9 -2.20 -4.26 -1.58
C HIS A 9 -2.53 -4.50 -0.10
N PRO A 10 -1.65 -5.17 0.69
CA PRO A 10 -1.92 -5.46 2.10
C PRO A 10 -2.13 -4.21 2.97
N ASN A 11 -1.43 -3.12 2.68
CA ASN A 11 -1.46 -1.87 3.48
C ASN A 11 -2.39 -0.78 2.93
N ILE A 12 -3.27 -1.11 1.98
CA ILE A 12 -4.23 -0.16 1.40
C ILE A 12 -5.62 -0.79 1.48
N ASP A 13 -6.60 -0.06 2.02
CA ASP A 13 -7.97 -0.55 2.13
C ASP A 13 -8.77 -0.42 0.81
N GLU A 14 -10.02 -0.87 0.81
CA GLU A 14 -10.87 -0.82 -0.40
C GLU A 14 -11.22 0.61 -0.83
N ASP A 15 -11.25 1.54 0.10
CA ASP A 15 -11.46 2.95 -0.18
C ASP A 15 -10.21 3.60 -0.75
N GLY A 16 -9.02 2.99 -0.60
CA GLY A 16 -7.73 3.55 -1.01
C GLY A 16 -7.01 4.30 0.10
N SER A 17 -7.46 4.18 1.35
CA SER A 17 -6.78 4.73 2.53
C SER A 17 -5.51 3.96 2.83
N ILE A 18 -4.52 4.68 3.32
CA ILE A 18 -3.20 4.14 3.67
C ILE A 18 -2.74 4.76 4.99
N CYS A 19 -2.20 3.92 5.87
CA CYS A 19 -1.52 4.36 7.07
C CYS A 19 -0.03 4.52 6.75
N ILE A 20 0.49 5.74 6.85
CA ILE A 20 1.93 6.01 6.70
C ILE A 20 2.44 6.51 8.04
N GLY A 21 3.41 5.80 8.62
CA GLY A 21 3.98 6.14 9.93
C GLY A 21 4.39 7.61 10.06
N LEU A 22 5.05 8.16 9.04
CA LEU A 22 5.51 9.56 9.02
C LEU A 22 4.40 10.63 8.98
N LEU A 23 3.15 10.24 8.73
CA LEU A 23 1.97 11.11 8.78
C LEU A 23 1.14 10.92 10.05
N LYS A 24 1.54 10.01 10.95
CA LYS A 24 0.91 9.88 12.26
C LYS A 24 1.20 11.14 13.08
N THR A 25 0.24 11.55 13.91
CA THR A 25 0.25 12.83 14.63
C THR A 25 1.48 13.01 15.54
N ASP A 26 2.02 11.91 16.05
CA ASP A 26 3.20 11.81 16.91
C ASP A 26 4.54 11.86 16.14
N GLU A 27 4.55 11.40 14.88
CA GLU A 27 5.75 11.31 14.04
C GLU A 27 5.90 12.48 13.05
N TRP A 28 4.79 13.14 12.71
CA TRP A 28 4.79 14.23 11.75
C TRP A 28 5.49 15.48 12.29
N LYS A 29 6.35 16.09 11.46
CA LYS A 29 7.05 17.34 11.75
C LYS A 29 6.75 18.37 10.66
N PRO A 30 6.65 19.67 10.98
CA PRO A 30 6.45 20.72 9.97
C PRO A 30 7.55 20.75 8.88
N ALA A 31 8.74 20.23 9.19
CA ALA A 31 9.85 20.12 8.25
C ALA A 31 9.75 18.92 7.29
N THR A 32 8.76 18.03 7.46
CA THR A 32 8.56 16.85 6.60
C THR A 32 8.18 17.31 5.19
N LYS A 33 9.09 17.10 4.24
CA LYS A 33 8.89 17.43 2.82
C LYS A 33 7.98 16.41 2.15
N LEU A 34 7.21 16.86 1.16
CA LEU A 34 6.40 15.99 0.30
C LEU A 34 7.22 14.86 -0.35
N THR A 35 8.48 15.14 -0.72
CA THR A 35 9.38 14.14 -1.31
C THR A 35 9.60 12.95 -0.38
N HIS A 36 9.78 13.18 0.93
CA HIS A 36 9.90 12.07 1.90
C HIS A 36 8.62 11.25 1.99
N VAL A 37 7.45 11.90 1.96
CA VAL A 37 6.15 11.20 1.96
C VAL A 37 6.05 10.29 0.73
N LEU A 38 6.37 10.80 -0.46
CA LEU A 38 6.30 10.05 -1.71
C LEU A 38 7.33 8.90 -1.76
N THR A 39 8.55 9.11 -1.26
CA THR A 39 9.55 8.04 -1.18
C THR A 39 9.10 6.91 -0.26
N ALA A 40 8.56 7.22 0.92
CA ALA A 40 8.04 6.22 1.84
C ALA A 40 6.84 5.46 1.25
N LEU A 41 5.97 6.15 0.49
CA LEU A 41 4.88 5.52 -0.26
C LEU A 41 5.40 4.52 -1.29
N SER A 42 6.38 4.91 -2.12
CA SER A 42 6.99 4.02 -3.11
C SER A 42 7.62 2.79 -2.44
N GLN A 43 8.33 2.98 -1.33
CA GLN A 43 8.91 1.87 -0.56
C GLN A 43 7.84 0.90 -0.02
N LEU A 44 6.71 1.42 0.50
CA LEU A 44 5.64 0.57 0.98
C LEU A 44 4.95 -0.20 -0.15
N LEU A 45 4.81 0.41 -1.33
CA LEU A 45 4.24 -0.24 -2.52
C LEU A 45 5.14 -1.37 -3.06
N GLU A 46 6.47 -1.18 -3.02
CA GLU A 46 7.44 -2.18 -3.45
C GLU A 46 7.55 -3.33 -2.43
N THR A 47 7.58 -2.97 -1.15
CA THR A 47 7.72 -3.90 -0.03
C THR A 47 6.58 -3.70 0.97
N PRO A 48 5.45 -4.42 0.81
CA PRO A 48 4.34 -4.38 1.76
C PRO A 48 4.80 -4.79 3.15
N ASN A 49 4.18 -4.21 4.18
CA ASN A 49 4.38 -4.58 5.59
C ASN A 49 3.21 -5.46 6.06
N PRO A 50 3.35 -6.79 6.15
CA PRO A 50 2.24 -7.66 6.49
C PRO A 50 1.80 -7.58 7.96
N ASP A 51 2.63 -7.06 8.86
CA ASP A 51 2.35 -7.00 10.30
C ASP A 51 1.51 -5.77 10.67
N ASP A 52 1.48 -4.75 9.79
CA ASP A 52 0.62 -3.55 9.88
C ASP A 52 -0.34 -3.49 8.68
N ALA A 53 -0.86 -4.65 8.26
CA ALA A 53 -1.74 -4.74 7.11
C ALA A 53 -3.17 -4.29 7.45
N LEU A 54 -3.72 -3.40 6.63
CA LEU A 54 -5.14 -3.03 6.67
C LEU A 54 -6.01 -4.16 6.08
N GLN A 55 -5.46 -4.93 5.14
CA GLN A 55 -6.12 -6.05 4.49
C GLN A 55 -5.44 -7.37 4.88
N ALA A 56 -5.86 -7.93 6.02
CA ALA A 56 -5.27 -9.16 6.58
C ALA A 56 -5.33 -10.37 5.63
N SER A 57 -6.40 -10.49 4.84
CA SER A 57 -6.55 -11.55 3.85
C SER A 57 -5.50 -11.47 2.73
N ILE A 58 -5.22 -10.26 2.25
CA ILE A 58 -4.18 -10.02 1.23
C ILE A 58 -2.79 -10.26 1.83
N ALA A 59 -2.58 -9.84 3.08
CA ALA A 59 -1.33 -10.07 3.81
C ALA A 59 -1.02 -11.57 3.99
N GLU A 60 -2.04 -12.37 4.31
CA GLU A 60 -1.88 -13.81 4.45
C GLU A 60 -1.48 -14.47 3.12
N VAL A 61 -2.13 -14.10 2.02
CA VAL A 61 -1.75 -14.57 0.67
C VAL A 61 -0.33 -14.09 0.32
N TYR A 62 0.05 -12.88 0.70
CA TYR A 62 1.40 -12.36 0.49
C TYR A 62 2.46 -13.22 1.22
N LYS A 63 2.18 -13.64 2.46
CA LYS A 63 3.07 -14.48 3.29
C LYS A 63 3.13 -15.94 2.79
N THR A 64 1.98 -16.50 2.39
CA THR A 64 1.84 -17.94 2.12
C THR A 64 1.99 -18.34 0.66
N ASP A 65 1.60 -17.46 -0.28
CA ASP A 65 1.61 -17.75 -1.72
C ASP A 65 1.93 -16.49 -2.54
N ARG A 66 3.23 -16.20 -2.62
CA ARG A 66 3.77 -15.04 -3.35
C ARG A 66 3.42 -15.08 -4.85
N ALA A 67 3.30 -16.26 -5.44
CA ALA A 67 2.97 -16.42 -6.85
C ALA A 67 1.51 -16.02 -7.13
N LYS A 68 0.57 -16.50 -6.30
CA LYS A 68 -0.84 -16.11 -6.36
C LYS A 68 -1.02 -14.62 -6.08
N PHE A 69 -0.34 -14.09 -5.06
CA PHE A 69 -0.35 -12.64 -4.79
C PHE A 69 0.04 -11.85 -6.04
N THR A 70 1.16 -12.21 -6.67
CA THR A 70 1.69 -11.50 -7.84
C THR A 70 0.76 -11.60 -9.04
N LYS A 71 0.15 -12.78 -9.26
CA LYS A 71 -0.83 -12.97 -10.33
C LYS A 71 -2.05 -12.06 -10.12
N THR A 72 -2.67 -12.11 -8.94
CA THR A 72 -3.85 -11.29 -8.62
C THR A 72 -3.54 -9.80 -8.71
N ALA A 73 -2.39 -9.35 -8.20
CA ALA A 73 -1.96 -7.96 -8.29
C ALA A 73 -1.84 -7.49 -9.75
N LYS A 74 -1.24 -8.30 -10.63
CA LYS A 74 -1.16 -8.01 -12.07
C LYS A 74 -2.54 -7.93 -12.73
N ASP A 75 -3.46 -8.83 -12.37
CA ASP A 75 -4.82 -8.84 -12.91
C ASP A 75 -5.60 -7.58 -12.47
N TRP A 76 -5.40 -7.13 -11.23
CA TRP A 76 -5.97 -5.88 -10.73
C TRP A 76 -5.40 -4.65 -11.44
N VAL A 77 -4.09 -4.59 -11.65
CA VAL A 77 -3.46 -3.50 -12.41
C VAL A 77 -4.06 -3.41 -13.82
N LYS A 78 -4.20 -4.54 -14.52
CA LYS A 78 -4.83 -4.57 -15.85
C LYS A 78 -6.28 -4.09 -15.84
N LYS A 79 -7.03 -4.39 -14.77
CA LYS A 79 -8.46 -4.09 -14.67
C LYS A 79 -8.76 -2.64 -14.25
N TYR A 80 -7.96 -2.07 -13.36
CA TYR A 80 -8.27 -0.80 -12.71
C TYR A 80 -7.28 0.32 -12.99
N ALA A 81 -6.06 -0.01 -13.44
CA ALA A 81 -5.00 0.95 -13.70
C ALA A 81 -4.68 1.10 -15.21
N SER A 82 -5.63 0.75 -16.09
CA SER A 82 -5.55 1.08 -17.51
C SER A 82 -5.86 2.57 -17.72
N ALA A 83 -4.91 3.30 -18.31
CA ALA A 83 -5.12 4.67 -18.79
C ALA A 83 -5.98 4.69 -20.05
#